data_AF-A0A822BZH2-F1
#
_entry.id   AF-A0A822BZH2-F1
#
_cell.length_a   1.000
_cell.length_b   1.000
_cell.length_c   1.000
_cell.angle_alpha   90.00
_cell.angle_beta   90.00
_cell.angle_gamma   90.00
#
_symmetry.space_group_name_H-M   'P 1'
#
loop_
_entity.id
_entity.type
_entity.pdbx_description
1 polymer ?
#
loop_
_entity_poly.entity_id
_entity_poly.type
_entity_poly.pdbx_seq_one_letter_code
_entity_poly.pdbx_strand_id
1 'polypeptide(L)'
;MINDSTYRRWQLTLPILSTLYRMANQLLADFVDDNYFYLFDLKSFFTAKSLNVAIPGDPKFEPLVKKINSNNEDWNEFNDIDKNIINRTIGT
;
A
#
# COMPACT_ATOMS: atom_id res chain seq x y z
N MET A 1 3.31 -37.53 0.66
CA MET A 1 4.51 -38.16 0.08
C MET A 1 5.28 -37.11 -0.71
N ILE A 2 6.61 -37.11 -0.60
CA ILE A 2 7.49 -36.21 -1.34
C ILE A 2 7.94 -36.93 -2.61
N ASN A 3 7.96 -36.20 -3.72
CA ASN A 3 8.49 -36.70 -4.99
C ASN A 3 10.02 -36.71 -4.93
N ASP A 4 10.55 -37.91 -4.68
CA ASP A 4 11.94 -38.29 -4.93
C ASP A 4 13.00 -37.52 -4.11
N SER A 5 14.25 -37.97 -4.21
CA SER A 5 15.46 -37.37 -3.64
C SER A 5 15.72 -35.92 -4.08
N THR A 6 14.96 -35.41 -5.05
CA THR A 6 15.05 -34.02 -5.52
C THR A 6 14.19 -33.05 -4.70
N TYR A 7 13.28 -33.54 -3.85
CA TYR A 7 12.47 -32.76 -2.91
C TYR A 7 11.70 -31.56 -3.53
N ARG A 8 11.34 -31.63 -4.81
CA ARG A 8 10.72 -30.49 -5.52
C ARG A 8 9.22 -30.34 -5.31
N ARG A 9 8.53 -31.42 -4.98
CA ARG A 9 7.07 -31.45 -4.86
C ARG A 9 6.67 -32.27 -3.63
N TRP A 10 5.72 -31.74 -2.89
CA TRP A 10 5.14 -32.39 -1.71
C TRP A 10 3.63 -32.55 -1.90
N GLN A 11 3.11 -33.68 -1.43
CA GLN A 11 1.68 -33.90 -1.23
C GLN A 11 1.47 -34.20 0.25
N LEU A 12 0.81 -33.29 0.98
CA LEU A 12 0.48 -33.44 2.39
C LEU A 12 -1.00 -33.78 2.55
N THR A 13 -1.33 -34.67 3.48
CA THR A 13 -2.73 -34.99 3.79
C THR A 13 -3.35 -33.87 4.65
N LEU A 14 -4.68 -33.73 4.59
CA LEU A 14 -5.40 -32.67 5.29
C LEU A 14 -5.11 -32.62 6.81
N PRO A 15 -5.03 -33.75 7.56
CA PRO A 15 -4.70 -33.72 8.98
C PRO A 15 -3.30 -33.15 9.26
N ILE A 16 -2.32 -33.47 8.41
CA ILE A 16 -0.95 -32.95 8.53
C ILE A 16 -0.94 -31.44 8.27
N LEU A 17 -1.62 -30.99 7.22
CA LEU A 17 -1.71 -29.57 6.89
C LEU A 17 -2.40 -28.74 7.98
N SER A 18 -3.52 -29.24 8.53
CA SER A 18 -4.25 -28.56 9.62
C SER A 18 -3.42 -28.40 10.89
N THR A 19 -2.61 -29.41 11.22
CA THR A 19 -1.72 -29.38 12.38
C THR A 19 -0.60 -28.37 12.17
N LEU A 20 -0.01 -28.32 10.96
CA LEU A 20 1.03 -27.37 10.62
C LEU A 20 0.51 -25.92 10.64
N TYR A 21 -0.68 -25.68 10.06
CA TYR A 21 -1.31 -24.37 10.08
C TYR A 21 -1.50 -23.88 11.52
N ARG A 22 -2.04 -24.74 12.41
CA ARG A 22 -2.21 -24.41 13.83
C ARG A 22 -0.89 -24.06 14.53
N MET A 23 0.21 -24.73 14.19
CA MET A 23 1.54 -24.42 14.75
C MET A 23 2.08 -23.08 14.23
N ALA A 24 1.80 -22.74 12.97
CA ALA A 24 2.26 -21.53 12.32
C ALA A 24 1.40 -20.27 12.62
N ASN A 25 0.27 -20.43 13.31
CA ASN A 25 -0.67 -19.33 13.60
C ASN A 25 -0.05 -18.11 14.29
N GLN A 26 1.05 -18.26 15.04
CA GLN A 26 1.71 -17.11 15.67
C GLN A 26 2.45 -16.20 14.67
N LEU A 27 2.77 -16.73 13.49
CA LEU A 27 3.54 -16.04 12.45
C LEU A 27 2.66 -15.65 11.25
N LEU A 28 1.60 -16.41 11.01
CA LEU A 28 0.66 -16.13 9.94
C LEU A 28 -0.21 -14.93 10.31
N ALA A 29 -0.47 -14.09 9.31
CA ALA A 29 -1.35 -12.96 9.46
C ALA A 29 -2.82 -13.42 9.50
N ASP A 30 -3.60 -12.84 10.41
CA ASP A 30 -5.02 -13.19 10.63
C ASP A 30 -5.98 -12.39 9.72
N PHE A 31 -5.51 -11.98 8.53
CA PHE A 31 -6.32 -11.18 7.61
C PHE A 31 -7.20 -12.09 6.76
N VAL A 32 -8.52 -11.90 6.86
CA VAL A 32 -9.53 -12.66 6.10
C VAL A 32 -9.99 -11.90 4.85
N ASP A 33 -9.91 -10.57 4.85
CA ASP A 33 -10.35 -9.71 3.75
C ASP A 33 -9.18 -8.86 3.21
N ASP A 34 -9.06 -8.86 1.88
CA ASP A 34 -8.07 -8.07 1.15
C ASP A 34 -8.30 -6.56 1.30
N ASN A 35 -9.52 -6.12 1.64
CA ASN A 35 -9.83 -4.70 1.91
C ASN A 35 -9.05 -4.14 3.11
N TYR A 36 -8.50 -5.00 3.97
CA TYR A 36 -7.62 -4.58 5.06
C TYR A 36 -6.44 -3.71 4.56
N PHE A 37 -5.96 -3.98 3.34
CA PHE A 37 -4.85 -3.26 2.72
C PHE A 37 -5.28 -2.03 1.91
N TYR A 38 -6.45 -1.44 2.20
CA TYR A 38 -6.87 -0.20 1.54
C TYR A 38 -5.82 0.90 1.77
N LEU A 39 -5.34 1.50 0.68
CA LEU A 39 -4.21 2.45 0.64
C LEU A 39 -2.84 1.88 1.07
N PHE A 40 -2.78 0.59 1.41
CA PHE A 40 -1.58 -0.14 1.79
C PHE A 40 -1.21 -1.23 0.77
N ASP A 41 -1.58 -1.00 -0.49
CA ASP A 41 -1.22 -1.84 -1.62
C ASP A 41 -0.08 -1.22 -2.44
N LEU A 42 0.58 -2.04 -3.25
CA LEU A 42 1.70 -1.58 -4.09
C LEU A 42 1.29 -0.44 -5.03
N LYS A 43 0.05 -0.41 -5.53
CA LYS A 43 -0.41 0.64 -6.43
C LYS A 43 -0.53 1.97 -5.68
N SER A 44 -1.11 1.97 -4.48
CA SER A 44 -1.18 3.18 -3.66
C SER A 44 0.21 3.72 -3.33
N PHE A 45 1.19 2.84 -3.05
CA PHE A 45 2.58 3.28 -2.84
C PHE A 45 3.23 3.90 -4.08
N PHE A 46 2.96 3.36 -5.27
CA PHE A 46 3.46 3.98 -6.50
C PHE A 46 2.85 5.37 -6.72
N THR A 47 1.55 5.52 -6.49
CA THR A 47 0.86 6.80 -6.61
C THR A 47 1.36 7.81 -5.58
N ALA A 48 1.48 7.41 -4.31
CA ALA A 48 2.02 8.25 -3.23
C ALA A 48 3.44 8.74 -3.55
N LYS A 49 4.32 7.83 -3.99
CA LYS A 49 5.68 8.16 -4.45
C LYS A 49 5.68 9.14 -5.61
N SER A 50 4.83 8.91 -6.61
CA SER A 50 4.76 9.76 -7.81
C SER A 50 4.25 11.18 -7.50
N LEU A 51 3.29 11.30 -6.58
CA LEU A 51 2.73 12.58 -6.16
C LEU A 51 3.55 13.26 -5.05
N ASN A 52 4.60 12.62 -4.53
CA ASN A 52 5.34 13.09 -3.36
C ASN A 52 4.42 13.35 -2.15
N VAL A 53 3.50 12.41 -1.93
CA VAL A 53 2.54 12.38 -0.82
C VAL A 53 2.86 11.18 0.05
N ALA A 54 2.63 11.30 1.36
CA ALA A 54 2.85 10.23 2.33
C ALA A 54 1.54 9.87 3.02
N ILE A 55 1.14 8.60 2.90
CA ILE A 55 0.00 8.01 3.59
C ILE A 55 0.43 7.70 5.04
N PRO A 56 -0.43 7.87 6.06
CA PRO A 56 -0.04 7.57 7.44
C PRO A 56 0.52 6.16 7.64
N GLY A 57 1.77 6.05 8.11
CA GLY A 57 2.46 4.78 8.33
C GLY A 57 3.21 4.22 7.12
N ASP A 58 3.20 4.93 5.99
CA ASP A 58 3.89 4.53 4.77
C ASP A 58 5.41 4.88 4.78
N PRO A 59 6.19 4.23 3.91
CA PRO A 59 7.56 4.66 3.64
C PRO A 59 7.56 5.97 2.84
N LYS A 60 8.30 6.97 3.30
CA LYS A 60 8.47 8.25 2.61
C LYS A 60 9.53 8.14 1.50
N PHE A 61 9.25 8.79 0.37
CA PHE A 61 10.15 8.82 -0.78
C PHE A 61 10.61 10.24 -1.11
N GLU A 62 11.71 10.36 -1.85
CA GLU A 62 12.12 11.63 -2.42
C GLU A 62 11.27 11.99 -3.65
N PRO A 63 10.96 13.29 -3.86
CA PRO A 63 10.18 13.74 -5.01
C PRO A 63 10.84 13.36 -6.35
N LEU A 64 10.02 12.86 -7.29
CA LEU A 64 10.49 12.49 -8.63
C LEU A 64 11.03 13.67 -9.44
N VAL A 65 10.40 14.84 -9.31
CA VAL A 65 10.80 16.08 -9.98
C VAL A 65 11.19 17.10 -8.91
N LYS A 66 12.42 17.61 -8.98
CA LYS A 66 12.88 18.70 -8.12
C LYS A 66 12.23 19.99 -8.60
N LYS A 67 11.39 20.59 -7.75
CA LYS A 67 10.63 21.84 -7.92
C LYS A 67 10.89 22.58 -9.23
N ILE A 68 9.95 22.49 -10.16
CA ILE A 68 9.73 23.52 -11.17
C ILE A 68 9.27 24.77 -10.38
N ASN A 69 9.82 25.95 -10.67
CA ASN A 69 9.58 27.18 -9.92
C ASN A 69 8.07 27.45 -9.71
N SER A 70 7.53 27.08 -8.54
CA SER A 70 6.09 27.19 -8.22
C SER A 70 5.59 28.62 -8.10
N ASN A 71 6.48 29.59 -7.92
CA ASN A 71 6.12 30.99 -7.67
C ASN A 71 5.35 31.68 -8.81
N ASN A 72 5.28 31.09 -10.00
CA ASN A 72 4.63 31.71 -11.17
C ASN A 72 3.20 31.19 -11.42
N GLU A 73 2.71 30.20 -10.69
CA GLU A 73 1.41 29.53 -10.94
C GLU A 73 0.40 29.65 -9.78
N ASP A 74 0.77 30.35 -8.70
CA ASP A 74 0.00 30.35 -7.43
C ASP A 74 -1.37 31.06 -7.52
N TRP A 75 -1.57 31.97 -8.50
CA TRP A 75 -2.81 32.72 -8.67
C TRP A 75 -3.32 32.64 -10.11
N ASN A 76 -4.46 31.99 -10.28
CA ASN A 76 -5.15 31.76 -11.56
C ASN A 76 -6.67 31.88 -11.29
N GLU A 77 -7.45 32.23 -12.31
CA GLU A 77 -8.91 32.14 -12.33
C GLU A 77 -9.48 30.84 -11.71
N PHE A 78 -8.78 29.71 -11.86
CA PHE A 78 -9.18 28.42 -11.27
C PHE A 78 -8.90 28.29 -9.76
N ASN A 79 -7.80 28.85 -9.25
CA ASN A 79 -7.39 28.75 -7.84
C ASN A 79 -7.76 30.02 -7.03
N ASP A 80 -8.65 30.85 -7.55
CA ASP A 80 -9.09 32.10 -6.92
C ASP A 80 -9.80 31.81 -5.57
N ILE A 81 -9.28 32.40 -4.49
CA ILE A 81 -9.78 32.19 -3.13
C ILE A 81 -11.20 32.70 -2.94
N ASP A 82 -11.61 33.72 -3.71
CA ASP A 82 -12.92 34.33 -3.58
C ASP A 82 -14.01 33.46 -4.23
N LYS A 83 -13.62 32.54 -5.12
CA LYS A 83 -14.51 31.61 -5.81
C LYS A 83 -14.50 30.21 -5.18
N ASN A 84 -13.50 29.88 -4.36
CA ASN A 84 -13.36 28.55 -3.76
C ASN A 84 -13.97 28.49 -2.36
N ILE A 85 -14.93 27.58 -2.16
CA ILE A 85 -15.60 27.37 -0.87
C ILE A 85 -14.95 26.16 -0.18
N ILE A 86 -14.19 26.42 0.90
CA ILE A 86 -13.49 25.37 1.66
C ILE A 86 -14.34 24.93 2.85
N ASN A 87 -15.01 23.78 2.71
CA ASN A 87 -15.88 23.23 3.76
C ASN A 87 -15.19 22.20 4.67
N ARG A 88 -14.12 21.55 4.18
CA ARG A 88 -13.30 20.59 4.92
C ARG A 88 -11.87 20.64 4.40
N THR A 89 -10.91 20.32 5.27
CA THR A 89 -9.50 20.18 4.87
C THR A 89 -9.33 18.95 4.00
N ILE A 90 -8.53 19.06 2.94
CA ILE A 90 -8.16 17.94 2.09
C ILE A 90 -7.01 17.21 2.79
N GLY A 91 -7.28 15.98 3.24
CA GLY A 91 -6.26 15.07 3.75
C GLY A 91 -5.60 14.31 2.62
N THR A 92 -4.34 13.95 2.82
CA THR A 92 -3.58 13.06 1.96
C THR A 92 -3.59 11.63 2.49
#